data_AF-A0A160MH22-F1
#
_entry.id   AF-A0A160MH22-F1
#
_cell.length_a   1.000
_cell.length_b   1.000
_cell.length_c   1.000
_cell.angle_alpha   90.00
_cell.angle_beta   90.00
_cell.angle_gamma   90.00
#
_symmetry.space_group_name_H-M   'P 1'
#
loop_
_entity.id
_entity.type
_entity.pdbx_description
1 polymer ?
#
loop_
_entity_poly.entity_id
_entity_poly.type
_entity_poly.pdbx_seq_one_letter_code
_entity_poly.pdbx_strand_id
1 'polypeptide(L)'
;MFMSINHTEALLQAIKKLGTKVERELNESIQNSINKEEIFKNLITRSEVTAASMKKLQEAIETLSIPLNFPTKTDVANAAKLTVQAEEKMDLIDEKVIALAQSLEEIKKALGSPDLKQSLDQELQSSSSSESAGK
;
A
#
# COMPACT_ATOMS: atom_id res chain seq x y z
N MET A 1 -32.19 -64.90 -26.55
CA MET A 1 -31.96 -63.87 -25.51
C MET A 1 -31.60 -62.55 -26.20
N PHE A 2 -32.54 -61.86 -26.86
CA PHE A 2 -32.28 -60.61 -27.62
C PHE A 2 -33.50 -59.66 -27.71
N MET A 3 -34.39 -59.66 -26.70
CA MET A 3 -35.65 -58.89 -26.77
C MET A 3 -35.78 -57.76 -25.72
N SER A 4 -34.74 -57.48 -24.92
CA SER A 4 -34.74 -56.39 -23.91
C SER A 4 -34.01 -55.11 -24.35
N ILE A 5 -33.38 -55.07 -25.53
CA ILE A 5 -32.47 -53.97 -25.92
C ILE A 5 -33.28 -52.76 -26.46
N ASN A 6 -34.31 -52.98 -27.29
CA ASN A 6 -35.06 -51.91 -27.96
C ASN A 6 -35.84 -50.97 -27.01
N HIS A 7 -36.47 -51.51 -25.96
CA HIS A 7 -37.27 -50.69 -25.04
C HIS A 7 -36.39 -49.82 -24.13
N THR A 8 -35.19 -50.29 -23.82
CA THR A 8 -34.21 -49.58 -22.98
C THR A 8 -33.62 -48.39 -23.74
N GLU A 9 -33.33 -48.56 -25.03
CA GLU A 9 -32.85 -47.48 -25.91
C GLU A 9 -33.92 -46.41 -26.15
N ALA A 10 -35.18 -46.81 -26.34
CA ALA A 10 -36.30 -45.88 -26.49
C ALA A 10 -36.52 -45.01 -25.24
N LEU A 11 -36.40 -45.62 -24.04
CA LEU A 11 -36.50 -44.90 -22.77
C LEU A 11 -35.34 -43.92 -22.60
N LEU A 12 -34.12 -44.33 -22.94
CA LEU A 12 -32.93 -43.48 -22.84
C LEU A 12 -33.01 -42.29 -23.81
N GLN A 13 -33.54 -42.49 -25.02
CA GLN A 13 -33.81 -41.41 -25.98
C GLN A 13 -34.91 -40.46 -25.47
N ALA A 14 -35.95 -40.97 -24.83
CA ALA A 14 -37.00 -40.14 -24.25
C ALA A 14 -36.48 -39.28 -23.09
N ILE A 15 -35.66 -39.84 -22.19
CA ILE A 15 -35.00 -39.09 -21.12
C ILE A 15 -34.06 -38.04 -21.69
N LYS A 16 -33.25 -38.40 -22.70
CA LYS A 16 -32.34 -37.45 -23.37
C LYS A 16 -33.09 -36.30 -24.00
N LYS A 17 -34.21 -36.56 -24.68
CA LYS A 17 -35.06 -35.53 -25.30
C LYS A 17 -35.74 -34.63 -24.26
N LEU A 18 -36.12 -35.18 -23.11
CA LEU A 18 -36.68 -34.40 -22.02
C LEU A 18 -35.61 -33.53 -21.36
N GLY A 19 -34.42 -34.10 -21.11
CA GLY A 19 -33.27 -33.39 -20.58
C GLY A 19 -32.85 -32.21 -21.46
N THR A 20 -32.71 -32.43 -22.77
CA THR A 20 -32.35 -31.34 -23.70
C THR A 20 -33.43 -30.27 -23.80
N LYS A 21 -34.71 -30.65 -23.64
CA LYS A 21 -35.81 -29.67 -23.61
C LYS A 21 -35.74 -28.79 -22.36
N VAL A 22 -35.52 -29.39 -21.19
CA VAL A 22 -35.36 -28.67 -19.91
C VAL A 22 -34.12 -27.78 -19.94
N GLU A 23 -33.00 -28.28 -20.46
CA GLU A 23 -31.77 -27.49 -20.62
C GLU A 23 -31.99 -26.28 -21.52
N ARG A 24 -32.70 -26.46 -22.64
CA ARG A 24 -33.04 -25.35 -23.54
C ARG A 24 -33.94 -24.32 -22.88
N GLU A 25 -35.00 -24.76 -22.19
CA GLU A 25 -35.92 -23.87 -21.49
C GLU A 25 -35.21 -23.11 -20.35
N LEU A 26 -34.30 -23.77 -19.63
CA LEU A 26 -33.48 -23.15 -18.60
C LEU A 26 -32.50 -22.13 -19.20
N ASN A 27 -31.81 -22.48 -20.28
CA ASN A 27 -30.90 -21.57 -20.98
C ASN A 27 -31.62 -20.35 -21.53
N GLU A 28 -32.79 -20.52 -22.15
CA GLU A 28 -33.63 -19.42 -22.63
C GLU A 28 -34.08 -18.53 -21.46
N SER A 29 -34.47 -19.11 -20.32
CA SER A 29 -34.84 -18.37 -19.10
C SER A 29 -33.68 -17.57 -18.50
N ILE A 30 -32.48 -18.18 -18.42
CA ILE A 30 -31.26 -17.53 -17.93
C ILE A 30 -30.86 -16.41 -18.89
N GLN A 31 -30.83 -16.67 -20.19
CA GLN A 31 -30.47 -15.69 -21.21
C GLN A 31 -31.47 -14.52 -21.21
N ASN A 32 -32.77 -14.78 -21.08
CA ASN A 32 -33.80 -13.75 -20.97
C ASN A 32 -33.75 -12.96 -19.65
N SER A 33 -33.17 -13.53 -18.58
CA SER A 33 -32.98 -12.84 -17.30
C SER A 33 -31.73 -11.97 -17.29
N ILE A 34 -30.64 -12.43 -17.94
CA ILE A 34 -29.36 -11.72 -17.99
C ILE A 34 -29.35 -10.65 -19.09
N ASN A 35 -29.99 -10.90 -20.23
CA ASN A 35 -30.00 -9.99 -21.39
C ASN A 35 -30.99 -8.81 -21.25
N LYS A 36 -31.51 -8.56 -20.04
CA LYS A 36 -32.29 -7.35 -19.76
C LYS A 36 -31.31 -6.22 -19.49
N GLU A 37 -30.99 -5.47 -20.54
CA GLU A 37 -30.24 -4.21 -20.47
C GLU A 37 -30.83 -3.26 -19.42
N GLU A 38 -32.14 -3.33 -19.14
CA GLU A 38 -32.82 -2.62 -18.06
C GLU A 38 -32.35 -3.01 -16.65
N ILE A 39 -31.97 -4.27 -16.39
CA ILE A 39 -31.44 -4.69 -15.09
C ILE A 39 -30.07 -4.05 -14.87
N PHE A 40 -29.20 -4.07 -15.88
CA PHE A 40 -27.89 -3.42 -15.82
C PHE A 40 -28.01 -1.90 -15.72
N LYS A 41 -28.91 -1.27 -16.50
CA LYS A 41 -29.20 0.16 -16.39
C LYS A 41 -29.73 0.52 -15.01
N ASN A 42 -30.71 -0.22 -14.47
CA ASN A 42 -31.22 0.02 -13.11
C ASN A 42 -30.18 -0.24 -12.02
N LEU A 43 -29.27 -1.21 -12.18
CA LEU A 43 -28.14 -1.44 -11.26
C LEU A 43 -27.16 -0.26 -11.27
N ILE A 44 -26.85 0.30 -12.44
CA ILE A 44 -25.99 1.48 -12.58
C ILE A 44 -26.66 2.72 -11.98
N THR A 45 -27.93 2.98 -12.26
CA THR A 45 -28.66 4.13 -11.67
C THR A 45 -28.83 3.96 -10.15
N ARG A 46 -28.97 2.73 -9.65
CA ARG A 46 -29.07 2.42 -8.22
C ARG A 46 -27.71 2.41 -7.53
N SER A 47 -26.60 2.32 -8.25
CA SER A 47 -25.24 2.47 -7.71
C SER A 47 -25.00 3.87 -7.18
N GLU A 48 -25.44 4.92 -7.87
CA GLU A 48 -25.33 6.31 -7.39
C GLU A 48 -26.18 6.57 -6.14
N VAL A 49 -27.41 6.04 -6.11
CA VAL A 49 -28.30 6.12 -4.94
C VAL A 49 -27.76 5.31 -3.76
N THR A 50 -27.13 4.16 -4.04
CA THR A 50 -26.47 3.33 -3.02
C THR A 50 -25.24 4.03 -2.46
N ALA A 51 -24.44 4.71 -3.30
CA ALA A 51 -23.31 5.52 -2.85
C ALA A 51 -23.75 6.68 -1.96
N ALA A 52 -24.82 7.39 -2.32
CA ALA A 52 -25.40 8.44 -1.48
C ALA A 52 -25.93 7.89 -0.14
N SER A 53 -26.52 6.69 -0.14
CA SER A 53 -27.01 6.03 1.08
C SER A 53 -25.86 5.54 1.97
N MET A 54 -24.80 4.99 1.38
CA MET A 54 -23.58 4.61 2.08
C MET A 54 -22.86 5.80 2.69
N LYS A 55 -22.85 6.95 2.00
CA LYS A 55 -22.31 8.21 2.55
C LYS A 55 -23.09 8.69 3.77
N LYS A 56 -24.42 8.66 3.71
CA LYS A 56 -25.28 8.99 4.88
C LYS A 56 -25.06 8.02 6.05
N LEU A 57 -24.87 6.74 5.76
CA LEU A 57 -24.53 5.75 6.79
C LEU A 57 -23.16 6.03 7.41
N GLN A 58 -22.16 6.37 6.60
CA GLN A 58 -20.84 6.78 7.09
C GLN A 58 -20.95 8.02 8.00
N GLU A 59 -21.68 9.06 7.58
CA GLU A 59 -21.91 10.27 8.38
C GLU A 59 -22.62 9.96 9.71
N ALA A 60 -23.58 9.04 9.72
CA ALA A 60 -24.23 8.58 10.94
C ALA A 60 -23.26 7.83 11.87
N ILE A 61 -22.41 6.96 11.33
CA ILE A 61 -21.36 6.25 12.09
C ILE A 61 -20.32 7.23 12.65
N GLU A 62 -19.93 8.26 11.91
CA GLU A 62 -19.03 9.33 12.38
C GLU A 62 -19.68 10.22 13.46
N THR A 63 -20.99 10.46 13.39
CA THR A 63 -21.69 11.21 14.45
C THR A 63 -21.82 10.37 15.72
N LEU A 64 -22.07 9.06 15.57
CA LEU A 64 -22.19 8.12 16.68
C LEU A 64 -20.84 7.74 17.30
N SER A 65 -19.72 7.91 16.59
CA SER A 65 -18.40 7.62 17.14
C SER A 65 -18.00 8.58 18.25
N ILE A 66 -18.51 9.82 18.24
CA ILE A 66 -18.23 10.83 19.27
C ILE A 66 -18.74 10.37 20.66
N PRO A 67 -20.02 10.00 20.83
CA PRO A 67 -20.51 9.52 22.13
C PRO A 67 -20.10 8.07 22.46
N LEU A 68 -19.93 7.20 21.46
CA LEU A 68 -19.65 5.77 21.68
C LEU A 68 -18.17 5.40 21.61
N ASN A 69 -17.30 6.37 21.29
CA ASN A 69 -15.85 6.28 21.29
C ASN A 69 -15.26 5.07 20.53
N PHE A 70 -15.83 4.75 19.36
CA PHE A 70 -15.29 3.73 18.47
C PHE A 70 -14.56 4.37 17.28
N PRO A 71 -13.45 3.79 16.78
CA PRO A 71 -12.67 4.37 15.70
C PRO A 71 -13.43 4.35 14.36
N THR A 72 -13.42 5.48 13.64
CA THR A 72 -14.03 5.59 12.31
C THR A 72 -13.05 5.25 11.19
N LYS A 73 -13.55 5.00 9.97
CA LYS A 73 -12.70 4.79 8.79
C LYS A 73 -11.77 5.99 8.53
N THR A 74 -12.27 7.20 8.77
CA THR A 74 -11.53 8.45 8.62
C THR A 74 -10.39 8.53 9.64
N ASP A 75 -10.63 8.12 10.89
CA ASP A 75 -9.58 8.10 11.93
C ASP A 75 -8.47 7.12 11.59
N VAL A 76 -8.82 5.92 11.13
CA VAL A 76 -7.85 4.90 10.70
C VAL A 76 -7.02 5.39 9.51
N ALA A 77 -7.67 6.02 8.52
CA ALA A 77 -6.98 6.57 7.36
C ALA A 77 -6.02 7.72 7.74
N ASN A 78 -6.46 8.60 8.65
CA ASN A 78 -5.63 9.70 9.15
C ASN A 78 -4.45 9.19 9.97
N ALA A 79 -4.67 8.20 10.85
CA ALA A 79 -3.60 7.57 11.61
C ALA A 79 -2.55 6.94 10.68
N ALA A 80 -2.99 6.18 9.67
CA ALA A 80 -2.08 5.59 8.68
C ALA A 80 -1.27 6.65 7.93
N LYS A 81 -1.92 7.75 7.52
CA LYS A 81 -1.24 8.87 6.86
C LYS A 81 -0.18 9.52 7.76
N LEU A 82 -0.50 9.73 9.03
CA LEU A 82 0.45 10.29 9.99
C LEU A 82 1.64 9.35 10.23
N THR A 83 1.41 8.03 10.27
CA THR A 83 2.47 7.03 10.36
C THR A 83 3.42 7.11 9.17
N VAL A 84 2.89 7.12 7.94
CA VAL A 84 3.73 7.26 6.73
C VAL A 84 4.54 8.55 6.76
N GLN A 85 3.94 9.67 7.14
CA GLN A 85 4.65 10.95 7.26
C GLN A 85 5.71 10.94 8.37
N ALA A 86 5.49 10.19 9.45
CA ALA A 86 6.47 10.04 10.51
C ALA A 86 7.66 9.21 10.01
N GLU A 87 7.43 8.13 9.27
CA GLU A 87 8.46 7.32 8.63
C GLU A 87 9.31 8.16 7.67
N GLU A 88 8.68 8.88 6.73
CA GLU A 88 9.38 9.76 5.79
C GLU A 88 10.24 10.82 6.49
N LYS A 89 9.73 11.42 7.57
CA LYS A 89 10.48 12.42 8.34
C LYS A 89 11.62 11.80 9.15
N MET A 90 11.45 10.58 9.65
CA MET A 90 12.49 9.84 10.35
C MET A 90 13.66 9.55 9.40
N ASP A 91 13.37 9.10 8.18
CA ASP A 91 14.38 8.84 7.15
C ASP A 91 15.19 10.11 6.82
N LEU A 92 14.53 11.25 6.69
CA LEU A 92 15.20 12.54 6.47
C LEU A 92 16.11 12.92 7.64
N ILE A 93 15.69 12.65 8.88
CA ILE A 93 16.53 12.93 10.05
C ILE A 93 17.75 12.02 10.03
N ASP A 94 17.58 10.74 9.76
CA ASP A 94 18.69 9.78 9.70
C ASP A 94 19.71 10.18 8.62
N GLU A 95 19.25 10.58 7.43
CA GLU A 95 20.13 11.09 6.38
C GLU A 95 20.91 12.34 6.82
N LYS A 96 20.25 13.29 7.51
CA LYS A 96 20.91 14.50 8.04
C LYS A 96 21.91 14.17 9.14
N VAL A 97 21.61 13.20 10.01
CA VAL A 97 22.53 12.75 11.06
C VAL A 97 23.76 12.10 10.46
N ILE A 98 23.59 11.26 9.43
CA ILE A 98 24.70 10.65 8.70
C ILE A 98 25.56 11.72 8.03
N ALA A 99 24.94 12.66 7.30
CA ALA A 99 25.66 13.76 6.65
C ALA A 99 26.42 14.63 7.66
N LEU A 100 25.83 14.89 8.84
CA LEU A 100 26.49 15.63 9.92
C LEU A 100 27.67 14.85 10.50
N ALA A 101 27.52 13.55 10.73
CA ALA A 101 28.60 12.68 11.21
C ALA A 101 29.77 12.66 10.22
N GLN A 102 29.49 12.54 8.92
CA GLN A 102 30.49 12.63 7.86
C GLN A 102 31.18 14.00 7.84
N SER A 103 30.42 15.08 7.95
CA SER A 103 30.99 16.44 8.01
C SER A 103 31.90 16.62 9.23
N LEU A 104 31.53 16.06 10.39
CA LEU A 104 32.38 16.07 11.59
C LEU A 104 33.66 15.24 11.40
N GLU A 105 33.58 14.10 10.73
CA GLU A 105 34.74 13.26 10.42
C GLU A 105 35.68 13.95 9.44
N GLU A 106 35.15 14.62 8.42
CA GLU A 106 35.92 15.46 7.49
C GLU A 106 36.62 16.61 8.21
N ILE A 107 35.92 17.32 9.11
CA ILE A 107 36.52 18.39 9.93
C ILE A 107 37.61 17.82 10.84
N LYS A 108 37.38 16.67 11.49
CA LYS A 108 38.38 16.00 12.33
C LYS A 108 39.60 15.59 11.51
N LYS A 109 39.40 15.11 10.28
CA LYS A 109 40.48 14.76 9.36
C LYS A 109 41.25 16.00 8.90
N ALA A 110 40.55 17.09 8.60
CA ALA A 110 41.15 18.37 8.25
C ALA A 110 42.00 18.96 9.40
N LEU A 111 41.50 18.91 10.64
CA LEU A 111 42.26 19.29 11.85
C LEU A 111 43.40 18.31 12.18
N GLY A 112 43.24 17.04 11.82
CA GLY A 112 44.22 15.98 12.00
C GLY A 112 45.31 15.93 10.90
N SER A 113 45.16 16.72 9.84
CA SER A 113 46.17 16.86 8.79
C SER A 113 47.47 17.40 9.38
N PRO A 114 48.64 16.81 9.07
CA PRO A 114 49.93 17.16 9.66
C PRO A 114 50.45 18.58 9.31
N ASP A 115 49.74 19.35 8.49
CA ASP A 115 50.22 20.64 7.96
C ASP A 115 50.34 21.76 9.01
N LEU A 116 49.60 21.71 10.14
CA LEU A 116 49.83 22.66 11.25
C LEU A 116 50.91 22.21 12.24
N LYS A 117 51.25 20.91 12.28
CA LYS A 117 52.31 20.42 13.17
C LYS A 117 53.70 20.78 12.63
N GLN A 118 53.88 20.75 11.30
CA GLN A 118 55.16 21.12 10.68
C GLN A 118 55.54 22.58 10.90
N SER A 119 54.58 23.51 10.94
CA SER A 119 54.85 24.93 11.20
C SER A 119 55.24 25.22 12.65
N LEU A 120 54.74 24.45 13.63
CA LEU A 120 55.05 24.68 15.06
C LEU A 120 56.40 24.06 15.47
N ASP A 121 56.77 22.91 14.86
CA ASP A 121 58.04 22.25 15.11
C ASP A 121 59.24 22.97 14.48
N GLN A 122 59.05 23.71 13.37
CA GLN A 122 60.10 24.54 12.77
C GLN A 122 60.45 25.79 13.58
N GLU A 123 59.48 26.39 14.30
CA GLU A 123 59.72 27.60 15.09
C GLU A 123 60.41 27.29 16.44
N LEU A 124 60.12 26.13 17.04
CA LEU A 124 60.77 25.63 18.26
C LEU A 124 62.23 25.15 18.04
N GLN A 125 62.59 24.72 16.83
CA GLN A 125 63.99 24.37 16.50
C GLN A 125 64.84 25.60 16.15
N SER A 126 64.23 26.67 15.61
CA SER A 126 64.95 27.92 15.31
C SER A 126 65.28 28.75 16.56
N SER A 127 64.52 28.62 17.65
CA SER A 127 64.74 29.32 18.92
C SER A 127 65.79 28.65 19.81
N SER A 128 65.95 27.33 19.79
CA SER A 128 66.96 26.62 20.61
C SER A 128 68.40 26.70 20.07
N SER A 129 68.59 27.09 18.80
CA SER A 129 69.93 27.22 18.20
C SER A 129 70.59 28.59 18.44
N SER A 130 69.87 29.58 18.98
CA SER A 130 70.41 30.94 19.21
C SER A 130 70.90 31.20 20.63
N GLU A 131 70.61 30.32 21.60
CA GLU A 131 70.95 30.54 23.02
C GLU A 131 72.28 29.85 23.45
N SER A 132 73.00 29.21 22.52
CA SER A 132 74.31 28.55 22.79
C SER A 132 75.53 29.31 22.22
N ALA A 133 75.35 30.49 21.61
CA ALA A 133 76.43 31.25 20.97
C ALA A 133 76.50 32.72 21.43
N GLY A 134 76.61 32.93 22.74
CA GLY A 134 76.97 34.21 23.35
C GLY A 134 77.17 33.96 24.85
N LYS A 135 78.35 33.50 25.28
CA LYS A 135 79.45 34.36 25.77
C LYS A 135 79.00 35.49 26.67
#